data_AF-A0AA92T4L2-F1
#
_entry.id   AF-A0AA92T4L2-F1
#
_cell.length_a   1.000
_cell.length_b   1.000
_cell.length_c   1.000
_cell.angle_alpha   90.00
_cell.angle_beta   90.00
_cell.angle_gamma   90.00
#
_symmetry.space_group_name_H-M   'P 1'
#
loop_
_entity.id
_entity.type
_entity.pdbx_description
1 polymer ?
#
loop_
_entity_poly.entity_id
_entity_poly.type
_entity_poly.pdbx_seq_one_letter_code
_entity_poly.pdbx_strand_id
1 'polypeptide(L)'
;MERYIKANRKVVELLQLTEDRTELQDGNFILWCQDILQLGEPIEFEETLSRIGAIAMDGKTACMEQEGKVCNKLPVATDSRFIMTEQREEAENE
;
A
#
# COMPACT_ATOMS: atom_id res chain seq x y z
N MET A 1 -10.84 -0.27 14.01
CA MET A 1 -10.28 -1.35 13.17
C MET A 1 -10.13 -0.80 11.78
N GLU A 2 -8.90 -0.49 11.43
CA GLU A 2 -8.52 -0.10 10.07
C GLU A 2 -8.84 -1.25 9.11
N ARG A 3 -9.42 -0.91 7.96
CA ARG A 3 -10.00 -1.92 7.04
C ARG A 3 -9.32 -1.93 5.69
N TYR A 4 -8.60 -0.86 5.38
CA TYR A 4 -8.08 -0.62 4.06
C TYR A 4 -6.59 -0.35 4.16
N ILE A 5 -5.87 -0.87 3.17
CA ILE A 5 -4.44 -0.71 3.03
C ILE A 5 -4.18 -0.06 1.70
N LYS A 6 -3.41 1.02 1.68
CA LYS A 6 -2.87 1.54 0.41
C LYS A 6 -1.50 0.92 0.19
N ALA A 7 -1.33 0.29 -0.97
CA ALA A 7 -0.09 -0.40 -1.33
C ALA A 7 0.28 -0.09 -2.79
N ASN A 8 1.56 -0.22 -3.11
CA ASN A 8 2.04 0.01 -4.46
C ASN A 8 1.67 -1.14 -5.41
N ARG A 9 1.78 -0.89 -6.70
CA ARG A 9 1.43 -1.84 -7.76
C ARG A 9 2.15 -3.18 -7.66
N LYS A 10 3.43 -3.22 -7.25
CA LYS A 10 4.20 -4.46 -7.14
C LYS A 10 3.62 -5.41 -6.09
N VAL A 11 3.08 -4.87 -4.99
CA VAL A 11 2.38 -5.66 -3.97
C VAL A 11 1.13 -6.31 -4.55
N VAL A 12 0.34 -5.53 -5.30
CA VAL A 12 -0.92 -6.00 -5.88
C VAL A 12 -0.70 -7.04 -6.97
N GLU A 13 0.34 -6.85 -7.80
CA GLU A 13 0.75 -7.82 -8.82
C GLU A 13 1.22 -9.14 -8.19
N LEU A 14 1.97 -9.08 -7.07
CA LEU A 14 2.36 -10.27 -6.33
C LEU A 14 1.15 -11.04 -5.78
N LEU A 15 0.17 -10.31 -5.25
CA LEU A 15 -1.08 -10.88 -4.72
C LEU A 15 -2.07 -11.27 -5.82
N GLN A 16 -1.80 -10.94 -7.08
CA GLN A 16 -2.68 -11.16 -8.23
C GLN A 16 -4.05 -10.49 -8.07
N LEU A 17 -4.09 -9.31 -7.45
CA LEU A 17 -5.32 -8.58 -7.12
C LEU A 17 -5.60 -7.38 -8.02
N THR A 18 -4.85 -7.22 -9.11
CA THR A 18 -4.92 -6.03 -9.98
C THR A 18 -6.30 -5.81 -10.59
N GLU A 19 -7.05 -6.88 -10.86
CA GLU A 19 -8.42 -6.80 -11.41
C GLU A 19 -9.51 -6.75 -10.31
N ASP A 20 -9.17 -7.13 -9.07
CA ASP A 20 -10.10 -7.24 -7.95
C ASP A 20 -10.12 -6.01 -7.03
N ARG A 21 -9.16 -5.11 -7.19
CA ARG A 21 -8.92 -3.99 -6.29
C ARG A 21 -8.89 -2.66 -7.02
N THR A 22 -9.21 -1.61 -6.27
CA THR A 22 -9.33 -0.26 -6.82
C THR A 22 -7.95 0.36 -6.98
N GLU A 23 -7.56 0.62 -8.23
CA GLU A 23 -6.44 1.49 -8.57
C GLU A 23 -6.81 2.96 -8.27
N LEU A 24 -5.90 3.68 -7.64
CA LEU A 24 -6.00 5.08 -7.31
C LEU A 24 -5.35 5.95 -8.40
N GLN A 25 -5.65 7.25 -8.36
CA GLN A 25 -5.13 8.23 -9.31
C GLN A 25 -3.60 8.32 -9.37
N ASP A 26 -2.90 7.88 -8.33
CA ASP A 26 -1.44 7.86 -8.22
C ASP A 26 -0.82 6.49 -8.60
N GLY A 27 -1.62 5.57 -9.18
CA GLY A 27 -1.17 4.23 -9.57
C GLY A 27 -0.97 3.25 -8.42
N ASN A 28 -1.26 3.67 -7.19
CA ASN A 28 -1.33 2.78 -6.03
C ASN A 28 -2.72 2.15 -5.93
N PHE A 29 -2.90 1.19 -5.00
CA PHE A 29 -4.13 0.43 -4.90
C PHE A 29 -4.66 0.43 -3.46
N ILE A 30 -5.98 0.32 -3.34
CA ILE A 30 -6.64 0.03 -2.06
C ILE A 30 -6.93 -1.46 -1.95
N LEU A 31 -6.30 -2.08 -0.97
CA LEU A 31 -6.49 -3.46 -0.56
C LEU A 31 -7.35 -3.54 0.70
N TRP A 32 -7.93 -4.70 0.96
CA TRP A 32 -8.51 -5.03 2.26
C TRP A 32 -7.43 -5.56 3.19
N CYS A 33 -7.62 -5.37 4.50
CA CYS A 33 -6.72 -5.93 5.52
C CYS A 33 -6.52 -7.46 5.37
N GLN A 34 -7.54 -8.20 4.93
CA GLN A 34 -7.42 -9.65 4.71
C GLN A 34 -6.49 -10.04 3.56
N ASP A 35 -6.32 -9.17 2.57
CA ASP A 35 -5.46 -9.47 1.41
C ASP A 35 -4.00 -9.57 1.82
N ILE A 36 -3.57 -8.71 2.74
CA ILE A 36 -2.18 -8.65 3.21
C ILE A 36 -1.86 -9.74 4.24
N LEU A 37 -2.86 -10.42 4.80
CA LEU A 37 -2.63 -11.59 5.67
C LEU A 37 -1.99 -12.77 4.93
N GLN A 38 -2.03 -12.77 3.59
CA GLN A 38 -1.28 -13.75 2.79
C GLN A 38 0.24 -13.49 2.80
N LEU A 39 0.66 -12.29 3.21
CA LEU A 39 2.05 -11.88 3.23
C LEU A 39 2.73 -12.09 4.60
N GLY A 40 1.97 -12.22 5.68
CA GLY A 40 2.52 -12.34 7.04
C GLY A 40 1.47 -12.69 8.08
N GLU A 41 1.90 -13.03 9.29
CA GLU A 41 0.97 -13.35 10.37
C GLU A 41 0.26 -12.08 10.88
N PRO A 42 -0.99 -12.17 11.36
CA PRO A 42 -1.73 -11.01 11.87
C PRO A 42 -1.02 -10.24 13.00
N ILE A 43 -0.16 -10.90 13.77
CA ILE A 43 0.62 -10.28 14.85
C ILE A 43 1.76 -9.39 14.32
N GLU A 44 2.18 -9.60 13.08
CA GLU A 44 3.27 -8.87 12.39
C GLU A 44 2.71 -7.82 11.44
N PHE A 45 1.49 -7.32 11.68
CA PHE A 45 0.80 -6.42 10.76
C PHE A 45 1.61 -5.16 10.41
N GLU A 46 2.10 -4.45 11.43
CA GLU A 46 2.92 -3.25 11.24
C GLU A 46 4.24 -3.56 10.51
N GLU A 47 4.87 -4.69 10.84
CA GLU A 47 6.10 -5.13 10.17
C GLU A 47 5.84 -5.49 8.70
N THR A 48 4.70 -6.12 8.41
CA THR A 48 4.25 -6.43 7.06
C THR A 48 4.04 -5.16 6.26
N LEU A 49 3.38 -4.13 6.83
CA LEU A 49 3.19 -2.83 6.19
C LEU A 49 4.52 -2.13 5.89
N SER A 50 5.45 -2.12 6.85
CA SER A 50 6.79 -1.56 6.66
C SER A 50 7.56 -2.30 5.56
N ARG A 51 7.48 -3.64 5.56
CA ARG A 51 8.15 -4.49 4.57
C ARG A 51 7.69 -4.19 3.15
N ILE A 52 6.40 -3.96 2.95
CA ILE A 52 5.83 -3.72 1.62
C ILE A 52 5.68 -2.23 1.25
N GLY A 53 6.04 -1.32 2.17
CA GLY A 53 5.88 0.12 1.96
C GLY A 53 4.42 0.55 1.85
N ALA A 54 3.53 -0.05 2.66
CA ALA A 54 2.10 0.24 2.67
C ALA A 54 1.69 1.05 3.90
N ILE A 55 0.50 1.64 3.82
CA ILE A 55 -0.14 2.33 4.96
C ILE A 55 -1.52 1.76 5.24
N ALA A 56 -1.85 1.64 6.52
CA ALA A 56 -3.21 1.35 6.96
C ALA A 56 -4.05 2.63 7.01
N MET A 57 -5.34 2.50 6.72
CA MET A 57 -6.28 3.62 6.76
C MET A 57 -7.69 3.18 7.17
N ASP A 58 -8.44 4.14 7.71
CA ASP A 58 -9.86 3.98 8.00
C ASP A 58 -10.71 4.11 6.72
N GLY A 59 -11.98 3.74 6.81
CA GLY A 59 -12.88 3.78 5.65
C GLY A 59 -13.15 5.20 5.15
N LYS A 60 -13.04 6.21 6.01
CA LYS A 60 -13.23 7.62 5.62
C LYS A 60 -12.06 8.08 4.76
N THR A 61 -10.83 7.78 5.17
CA THR A 61 -9.60 8.11 4.44
C THR A 61 -9.52 7.36 3.13
N ALA A 62 -9.85 6.06 3.12
CA ALA A 62 -9.93 5.27 1.89
C ALA A 62 -10.93 5.86 0.88
N CYS A 63 -12.10 6.33 1.36
CA CYS A 63 -13.07 7.02 0.51
C CYS A 63 -12.49 8.33 -0.06
N MET A 64 -11.83 9.15 0.78
CA MET A 64 -11.21 10.39 0.33
C MET A 64 -10.07 10.16 -0.68
N GLU A 65 -9.30 9.07 -0.56
CA GLU A 65 -8.29 8.64 -1.55
C GLU A 65 -8.94 8.31 -2.90
N GLN A 66 -10.02 7.52 -2.90
CA GLN A 66 -10.74 7.14 -4.12
C GLN A 66 -11.37 8.34 -4.82
N GLU A 67 -11.90 9.30 -4.06
CA GLU A 67 -12.42 10.56 -4.58
C GLU A 67 -11.31 11.54 -5.00
N GLY A 68 -10.05 11.20 -4.75
CA GLY A 68 -8.88 12.02 -5.06
C GLY A 68 -8.74 13.28 -4.20
N LYS A 69 -9.47 13.39 -3.10
CA LYS A 69 -9.42 14.51 -2.15
C LYS A 69 -8.17 14.50 -1.29
N VAL A 70 -7.61 13.32 -1.04
CA VAL A 70 -6.32 13.12 -0.37
C VAL A 70 -5.48 12.17 -1.20
N CYS A 71 -4.15 12.29 -1.09
CA CYS A 71 -3.19 11.41 -1.73
C CYS A 71 -2.02 11.22 -0.76
N ASN A 72 -2.17 10.26 0.15
CA ASN A 72 -1.15 9.92 1.12
C ASN A 72 0.00 9.21 0.40
N LYS A 73 1.22 9.73 0.60
CA LYS A 73 2.43 9.11 0.08
C LYS A 73 2.69 7.78 0.78
N LEU A 74 3.13 6.79 0.00
CA LEU A 74 3.58 5.52 0.54
C LEU A 74 5.01 5.64 1.10
N PRO A 75 5.29 5.08 2.28
CA PRO A 75 6.65 4.99 2.79
C PRO A 75 7.51 4.10 1.90
N VAL A 76 8.83 4.28 1.97
CA VAL A 76 9.78 3.38 1.30
C VAL A 76 9.68 1.99 1.93
N ALA A 77 9.45 0.98 1.09
CA ALA A 77 9.43 -0.41 1.52
C ALA A 77 10.81 -0.84 2.03
N THR A 78 10.86 -1.61 3.11
CA THR A 78 12.14 -2.17 3.59
C THR A 78 12.57 -3.39 2.77
N ASP A 79 11.64 -4.08 2.10
CA ASP A 79 11.94 -5.13 1.14
C ASP A 79 12.14 -4.53 -0.26
N SER A 80 13.33 -4.73 -0.82
CA SER A 80 13.75 -4.16 -2.10
C SER A 80 12.87 -4.55 -3.28
N ARG A 81 12.13 -5.67 -3.17
CA ARG A 81 11.19 -6.10 -4.20
C ARG A 81 10.06 -5.09 -4.40
N PHE A 82 9.65 -4.38 -3.35
CA PHE A 82 8.53 -3.44 -3.38
C PHE A 82 8.96 -1.97 -3.47
N ILE A 83 10.25 -1.66 -3.47
CA ILE A 83 10.72 -0.28 -3.66
C ILE A 83 10.38 0.17 -5.08
N MET A 84 9.62 1.26 -5.21
CA MET A 84 9.31 1.89 -6.49
C MET A 84 10.44 2.83 -6.90
N THR A 85 10.74 2.94 -8.21
CA THR A 85 11.83 3.80 -8.71
C THR A 85 11.67 5.25 -8.24
N GLU A 86 10.44 5.76 -8.26
CA GLU A 86 10.09 7.11 -7.82
C GLU A 86 10.38 7.33 -6.32
N GLN A 87 10.17 6.30 -5.48
CA GLN A 87 10.48 6.36 -4.05
C GLN A 87 12.00 6.38 -3.80
N ARG A 88 12.77 5.72 -4.66
CA ARG A 88 14.23 5.67 -4.54
C ARG A 88 14.86 7.03 -4.85
N GLU A 89 14.34 7.73 -5.86
CA GLU A 89 14.82 9.06 -6.24
C GLU A 89 14.47 10.13 -5.20
N GLU A 90 13.32 10.01 -4.51
CA GLU A 90 12.99 10.89 -3.38
C GLU A 90 13.88 10.64 -2.16
N ALA A 91 14.19 9.38 -1.83
CA ALA A 91 15.03 9.02 -0.69
C ALA A 91 16.53 9.34 -0.88
N GLU A 92 17.03 9.37 -2.12
CA GLU A 92 18.43 9.73 -2.42
C GLU A 92 18.65 11.26 -2.46
N ASN A 93 17.58 12.06 -2.46
CA ASN A 93 17.62 13.54 -2.51
C ASN A 93 17.31 14.23 -1.17
N GLU A 94 17.15 13.48 -0.08
CA GLU A 94 16.91 13.97 1.28
C GLU A 94 18.12 13.73 2.20
#